data_AF-A0A815VJ00-F1
#
_entry.id   AF-A0A815VJ00-F1
#
_cell.length_a   1.000
_cell.length_b   1.000
_cell.length_c   1.000
_cell.angle_alpha   90.00
_cell.angle_beta   90.00
_cell.angle_gamma   90.00
#
_symmetry.space_group_name_H-M   'P 1'
#
loop_
_entity.id
_entity.type
_entity.pdbx_description
1 polymer ?
#
loop_
_entity_poly.entity_id
_entity_poly.type
_entity_poly.pdbx_seq_one_letter_code
_entity_poly.pdbx_strand_id
1 'polypeptide(L)'
;EPTDGDNSLYKVEVDLTTNANDFQHQSGAYELNLMVGDALLQNGFSWKIKDTIQLSFHEESAADKDHGSFYSAKPEIIHQFRADEKRPPTIVSLVFSALTLLPLLVLLILWVTLGFNLSGLPLGLSLLGFHISHGAVFALMFFYWRYLDMFQTIRYLALVSIPLFLFGHRLLATLAARRSSLLWVHACASILFVLAGIIIAYLYTNAIR
;
A
#
# COMPACT_ATOMS: atom_id res chain seq x y z
N GLU A 1 76.77 -11.29 32.23
CA GLU A 1 77.59 -10.75 33.33
C GLU A 1 77.51 -9.23 33.28
N PRO A 2 77.00 -8.60 34.34
CA PRO A 2 77.79 -7.64 35.07
C PRO A 2 77.98 -8.09 36.53
N THR A 3 79.13 -7.75 37.08
CA THR A 3 79.67 -8.16 38.36
C THR A 3 79.23 -7.27 39.52
N ASP A 4 78.86 -7.96 40.60
CA ASP A 4 79.06 -7.70 42.03
C ASP A 4 79.04 -6.26 42.58
N GLY A 5 77.98 -6.01 43.33
CA GLY A 5 77.90 -5.08 44.44
C GLY A 5 76.73 -5.54 45.31
N ASP A 6 77.03 -6.28 46.38
CA ASP A 6 76.13 -6.89 47.36
C ASP A 6 74.82 -6.11 47.59
N ASN A 7 73.74 -6.58 46.97
CA ASN A 7 72.37 -6.17 47.28
C ASN A 7 71.42 -7.31 46.86
N SER A 8 71.21 -8.26 47.77
CA SER A 8 70.38 -9.47 47.62
C SER A 8 68.86 -9.17 47.60
N LEU A 9 68.46 -8.17 46.80
CA LEU A 9 67.11 -7.62 46.81
C LEU A 9 66.39 -7.95 45.50
N TYR A 10 65.44 -8.88 45.56
CA TYR A 10 64.57 -9.23 44.44
C TYR A 10 63.38 -8.26 44.38
N LYS A 11 63.20 -7.58 43.25
CA LYS A 11 62.09 -6.64 43.01
C LYS A 11 61.26 -7.10 41.82
N VAL A 12 59.95 -7.17 42.01
CA VAL A 12 58.96 -7.40 40.95
C VAL A 12 58.04 -6.18 40.92
N GLU A 13 57.89 -5.57 39.75
CA GLU A 13 57.02 -4.42 39.52
C GLU A 13 56.01 -4.80 38.44
N VAL A 14 54.73 -4.71 38.77
CA VAL A 14 53.63 -5.01 37.86
C VAL A 14 52.89 -3.70 37.62
N ASP A 15 53.03 -3.18 36.40
CA ASP A 15 52.28 -2.01 35.95
C ASP A 15 51.10 -2.49 35.11
N LEU A 16 49.90 -2.06 35.51
CA LEU A 16 48.63 -2.42 34.90
C LEU A 16 48.49 -1.91 33.47
N THR A 17 49.31 -0.95 33.05
CA THR A 17 49.26 -0.37 31.70
C THR A 17 50.17 -1.12 30.72
N THR A 18 51.38 -1.50 31.14
CA THR A 18 52.35 -2.20 30.29
C THR A 18 52.10 -3.70 30.22
N ASN A 19 51.68 -4.30 31.35
CA ASN A 19 51.44 -5.74 31.45
C ASN A 19 49.98 -6.13 31.16
N ALA A 20 49.16 -5.19 30.68
CA ALA A 20 47.74 -5.43 30.41
C ALA A 20 47.49 -6.61 29.44
N ASN A 21 48.36 -6.77 28.44
CA ASN A 21 48.30 -7.86 27.48
C ASN A 21 48.61 -9.23 28.10
N ASP A 22 49.48 -9.29 29.12
CA ASP A 22 49.83 -10.53 29.82
C ASP A 22 48.63 -11.08 30.61
N PHE A 23 47.79 -10.18 31.11
CA PHE A 23 46.54 -10.49 31.81
C PHE A 23 45.32 -10.55 30.88
N GLN A 24 45.52 -10.42 29.55
CA GLN A 24 44.44 -10.38 28.55
C GLN A 24 43.34 -9.34 28.88
N HIS A 25 43.70 -8.26 29.57
CA HIS A 25 42.78 -7.22 30.08
C HIS A 25 41.67 -7.74 30.99
N GLN A 26 41.82 -8.95 31.57
CA GLN A 26 40.83 -9.52 32.46
C GLN A 26 40.87 -8.82 33.81
N SER A 27 39.79 -8.12 34.14
CA SER A 27 39.63 -7.49 35.44
C SER A 27 39.01 -8.48 36.42
N GLY A 28 39.60 -8.65 37.59
CA GLY A 28 39.14 -9.64 38.55
C GLY A 28 40.04 -9.79 39.77
N ALA A 29 39.68 -10.77 40.60
CA ALA A 29 40.44 -11.15 41.78
C ALA A 29 41.58 -12.08 41.40
N TYR A 30 42.82 -11.61 41.60
CA TYR A 30 44.03 -12.38 41.38
C TYR A 30 44.67 -12.79 42.71
N GLU A 31 45.30 -13.96 42.70
CA GLU A 31 46.03 -14.52 43.83
C GLU A 31 47.53 -14.37 43.60
N LEU A 32 48.27 -13.83 44.57
CA LEU A 32 49.72 -13.67 44.48
C LEU A 32 50.43 -14.82 45.19
N ASN A 33 51.10 -15.66 44.41
CA ASN A 33 51.90 -16.78 44.89
C ASN A 33 53.38 -16.56 44.52
N LEU A 34 54.27 -16.65 45.51
CA LEU A 34 55.71 -16.67 45.29
C LEU A 34 56.20 -18.11 45.28
N MET A 35 56.82 -18.51 44.18
CA MET A 35 57.41 -19.83 44.01
C MET A 35 58.91 -19.68 43.80
N VAL A 36 59.71 -20.34 44.64
CA VAL A 36 61.18 -20.35 44.52
C VAL A 36 61.64 -21.79 44.40
N GLY A 37 62.38 -22.07 43.33
CA GLY A 37 62.96 -23.38 43.05
C GLY A 37 64.20 -23.26 42.17
N ASP A 38 65.16 -24.14 42.40
CA ASP A 38 66.40 -24.24 41.63
C ASP A 38 66.80 -25.73 41.56
N ALA A 39 67.57 -26.12 40.56
CA ALA A 39 68.00 -27.49 40.34
C ALA A 39 68.84 -28.06 41.50
N LEU A 40 69.46 -27.19 42.31
CA LEU A 40 70.25 -27.56 43.49
C LEU A 40 69.44 -27.51 44.81
N LEU A 41 68.22 -26.97 44.80
CA LEU A 41 67.35 -26.91 45.97
C LEU A 41 66.54 -28.21 46.11
N GLN A 42 66.69 -28.91 47.24
CA GLN A 42 65.95 -30.17 47.49
C GLN A 42 64.46 -29.94 47.75
N ASN A 43 64.09 -28.82 48.38
CA ASN A 43 62.71 -28.47 48.70
C ASN A 43 62.41 -27.04 48.20
N GLY A 44 61.81 -26.94 47.01
CA GLY A 44 61.21 -25.68 46.56
C GLY A 44 59.99 -25.34 47.44
N PHE A 45 59.72 -24.05 47.62
CA PHE A 45 58.53 -23.62 48.37
C PHE A 45 57.66 -22.70 47.51
N SER A 46 56.34 -22.88 47.67
CA SER A 46 55.31 -22.01 47.11
C SER A 46 54.58 -21.38 48.29
N TRP A 47 54.63 -20.05 48.37
CA TRP A 47 53.96 -19.32 49.42
C TRP A 47 52.97 -18.33 48.83
N LYS A 48 51.72 -18.49 49.26
CA LYS A 48 50.65 -17.53 49.03
C LYS A 48 50.90 -16.28 49.85
N ILE A 49 51.23 -15.19 49.16
CA ILE A 49 51.49 -13.88 49.76
C ILE A 49 50.16 -13.16 50.04
N LYS A 50 49.20 -13.24 49.10
CA LYS A 50 47.92 -12.54 49.22
C LYS A 50 46.80 -13.23 48.44
N ASP A 51 45.67 -13.43 49.12
CA ASP A 51 44.49 -14.11 48.58
C ASP A 51 43.72 -13.31 47.51
N THR A 52 43.74 -11.99 47.59
CA THR A 52 42.94 -11.16 46.66
C THR A 52 43.62 -9.84 46.38
N ILE A 53 44.12 -9.71 45.16
CA ILE A 53 44.51 -8.47 44.54
C ILE A 53 43.49 -8.21 43.43
N GLN A 54 42.69 -7.16 43.60
CA GLN A 54 41.75 -6.75 42.57
C GLN A 54 42.52 -5.97 41.50
N LEU A 55 42.67 -6.56 40.31
CA LEU A 55 43.22 -5.87 39.16
C LEU A 55 42.06 -5.34 38.32
N SER A 56 42.13 -4.06 37.97
CA SER A 56 41.14 -3.40 37.13
C SER A 56 41.86 -2.77 35.94
N PHE A 57 41.53 -3.26 34.75
CA PHE A 57 41.99 -2.74 33.47
C PHE A 57 40.90 -1.83 32.89
N HIS A 58 41.31 -0.72 32.28
CA HIS A 58 40.38 0.25 31.69
C HIS A 58 39.86 -0.18 30.30
N GLU A 59 40.57 -1.08 29.64
CA GLU A 59 40.16 -1.63 28.34
C GLU A 59 39.27 -2.85 28.57
N GLU A 60 38.26 -2.98 27.70
CA GLU A 60 37.31 -4.08 27.73
C GLU A 60 38.09 -5.40 27.59
N SER A 61 38.08 -6.21 28.66
CA SER A 61 38.60 -7.57 28.68
C SER A 61 38.28 -8.26 27.37
N ALA A 62 39.29 -8.85 26.71
CA ALA A 62 39.05 -9.75 25.61
C ALA A 62 38.30 -10.95 26.20
N ALA A 63 36.97 -10.87 26.14
CA ALA A 63 36.05 -11.75 26.82
C ALA A 63 36.56 -13.19 26.73
N ASP A 64 36.59 -13.84 27.89
CA ASP A 64 36.86 -15.27 28.04
C ASP A 64 36.11 -16.00 26.92
N LYS A 65 36.85 -16.43 25.90
CA LYS A 65 36.29 -17.30 24.87
C LYS A 65 36.21 -18.65 25.55
N ASP A 66 35.18 -18.80 26.39
CA ASP A 66 34.83 -20.07 27.00
C ASP A 66 34.75 -21.09 25.88
N HIS A 67 35.78 -21.92 25.75
CA HIS A 67 35.87 -22.92 24.71
C HIS A 67 34.76 -23.99 24.87
N GLY A 68 34.02 -23.98 25.97
CA GLY A 68 32.78 -24.73 26.16
C GLY A 68 31.57 -24.18 25.42
N SER A 69 31.57 -22.90 25.02
CA SER A 69 30.39 -22.23 24.46
C SER A 69 30.13 -22.52 22.98
N PHE A 70 31.10 -23.09 22.25
CA PHE A 70 30.98 -23.34 20.79
C PHE A 70 29.86 -24.31 20.42
N TYR A 71 29.47 -25.20 21.34
CA TYR A 71 28.42 -26.20 21.15
C TYR A 71 27.12 -25.89 21.92
N SER A 72 26.97 -24.67 22.43
CA SER A 72 25.74 -24.24 23.10
C SER A 72 24.65 -23.86 22.09
N ALA A 73 23.39 -24.08 22.45
CA ALA A 73 22.25 -23.69 21.61
C ALA A 73 22.22 -22.16 21.47
N LYS A 74 22.17 -21.67 20.23
CA LYS A 74 22.02 -20.24 19.96
C LYS A 74 20.62 -19.77 20.39
N PRO A 75 20.47 -18.50 20.80
CA PRO A 75 19.16 -17.95 21.07
C PRO A 75 18.25 -18.07 19.85
N GLU A 76 16.96 -18.32 20.09
CA GLU A 76 15.94 -18.43 19.06
C GLU A 76 15.76 -17.09 18.32
N ILE A 77 15.73 -17.13 16.99
CA ILE A 77 15.51 -15.94 16.16
C ILE A 77 14.00 -15.75 15.98
N ILE A 78 13.45 -14.71 16.61
CA ILE A 78 12.04 -14.35 16.45
C ILE A 78 11.92 -13.38 15.28
N HIS A 79 11.19 -13.78 14.23
CA HIS A 79 10.89 -12.89 13.10
C HIS A 79 9.93 -11.79 13.53
N GLN A 80 10.37 -10.52 13.44
CA GLN A 80 9.54 -9.37 13.73
C GLN A 80 8.75 -8.95 12.49
N PHE A 81 7.43 -9.17 12.52
CA PHE A 81 6.53 -8.67 11.49
C PHE A 81 6.47 -7.14 11.52
N ARG A 82 6.19 -6.54 10.35
CA ARG A 82 5.87 -5.12 10.28
C ARG A 82 4.61 -4.85 11.09
N ALA A 83 4.59 -3.73 11.81
CA ALA A 83 3.38 -3.25 12.44
C ALA A 83 2.34 -2.86 11.37
N ASP A 84 1.06 -3.08 11.68
CA ASP A 84 -0.04 -2.70 10.80
C ASP A 84 -0.05 -1.18 10.56
N GLU A 85 -0.36 -0.79 9.32
CA GLU A 85 -0.49 0.62 8.96
C GLU A 85 -1.70 1.26 9.67
N LYS A 86 -1.48 2.44 10.25
CA LYS A 86 -2.54 3.17 10.97
C LYS A 86 -3.60 3.67 9.99
N ARG A 87 -4.83 3.17 10.13
CA ARG A 87 -5.99 3.60 9.33
C ARG A 87 -6.55 4.96 9.80
N PRO A 88 -7.10 5.79 8.89
CA PRO A 88 -7.73 7.05 9.27
C PRO A 88 -9.01 6.83 10.10
N PRO A 89 -9.44 7.83 10.89
CA PRO A 89 -10.69 7.75 11.65
C PRO A 89 -11.91 7.57 10.73
N THR A 90 -12.83 6.68 11.11
CA THR A 90 -14.03 6.34 10.32
C THR A 90 -14.89 7.56 9.95
N ILE A 91 -14.98 8.56 10.84
CA ILE A 91 -15.77 9.78 10.62
C ILE A 91 -15.24 10.55 9.39
N VAL A 92 -13.92 10.66 9.25
CA VAL A 92 -13.31 11.36 8.12
C VAL A 92 -13.68 10.64 6.82
N SER A 93 -13.50 9.32 6.77
CA SER A 93 -13.86 8.51 5.60
C SER A 93 -15.35 8.63 5.23
N LEU A 94 -16.25 8.65 6.22
CA LEU A 94 -17.69 8.82 5.99
C LEU A 94 -18.05 10.19 5.43
N VAL A 95 -17.47 11.27 5.96
CA VAL A 95 -17.73 12.64 5.48
C VAL A 95 -17.32 12.79 4.01
N PHE A 96 -16.13 12.31 3.63
CA PHE A 96 -15.67 12.37 2.25
C PHE A 96 -16.47 11.45 1.32
N SER A 97 -16.93 10.30 1.81
CA SER A 97 -17.82 9.41 1.05
C SER A 97 -19.16 10.10 0.76
N ALA A 98 -19.75 10.78 1.74
CA ALA A 98 -20.98 11.57 1.57
C ALA A 98 -20.77 12.76 0.62
N LEU A 99 -19.64 13.47 0.74
CA LEU A 99 -19.29 14.57 -0.14
C LEU A 99 -19.16 14.11 -1.61
N THR A 100 -18.65 12.90 -1.84
CA THR A 100 -18.55 12.31 -3.20
C THR A 100 -19.93 12.03 -3.82
N LEU A 101 -20.98 11.84 -3.03
CA LEU A 101 -22.35 11.66 -3.51
C LEU A 101 -23.07 13.00 -3.77
N LEU A 102 -22.53 14.12 -3.29
CA LEU A 102 -23.17 15.44 -3.39
C LEU A 102 -23.38 15.91 -4.85
N PRO A 103 -22.41 15.76 -5.78
CA PRO A 103 -22.62 16.13 -7.18
C PRO A 103 -23.77 15.36 -7.85
N LEU A 104 -23.97 14.09 -7.47
CA LEU A 104 -25.08 13.28 -7.96
C LEU A 104 -26.42 13.83 -7.47
N LEU A 105 -26.51 14.23 -6.20
CA LEU A 105 -27.71 14.86 -5.65
C LEU A 105 -28.03 16.18 -6.37
N VAL A 106 -27.02 17.03 -6.58
CA VAL A 106 -27.17 18.28 -7.33
C VAL A 106 -27.69 18.02 -8.74
N LEU A 107 -27.17 17.01 -9.45
CA LEU A 107 -27.66 16.62 -10.77
C LEU A 107 -29.15 16.26 -10.75
N LEU A 108 -29.60 15.49 -9.76
CA LEU A 108 -31.01 15.10 -9.63
C LEU A 108 -31.93 16.29 -9.36
N ILE A 109 -31.50 17.23 -8.49
CA ILE A 109 -32.25 18.48 -8.26
C ILE A 109 -32.35 19.27 -9.57
N LEU A 110 -31.24 19.43 -10.29
CA LEU A 110 -31.22 20.16 -11.55
C LEU A 110 -32.19 19.57 -12.57
N TRP A 111 -32.24 18.25 -12.72
CA TRP A 111 -33.21 17.60 -13.63
C TRP A 111 -34.67 17.91 -13.28
N VAL A 112 -35.01 17.91 -11.98
CA VAL A 112 -36.36 18.26 -11.53
C VAL A 112 -36.65 19.74 -11.79
N THR A 113 -35.72 20.64 -11.47
CA THR A 113 -35.90 22.09 -11.67
C THR A 113 -35.99 22.50 -13.14
N LEU A 114 -35.27 21.80 -14.03
CA LEU A 114 -35.27 22.06 -15.47
C LEU A 114 -36.46 21.40 -16.20
N GLY A 115 -37.30 20.64 -15.49
CA GLY A 115 -38.46 19.99 -16.08
C GLY A 115 -38.08 18.90 -17.09
N PHE A 116 -37.06 18.09 -16.78
CA PHE A 116 -36.64 16.98 -17.64
C PHE A 116 -37.83 16.04 -17.93
N ASN A 117 -38.19 15.92 -19.20
CA ASN A 117 -39.37 15.19 -19.65
C ASN A 117 -38.98 13.90 -20.40
N LEU A 118 -39.67 12.80 -20.09
CA LEU A 118 -39.52 11.49 -20.73
C LEU A 118 -40.51 11.24 -21.88
N SER A 119 -41.28 12.25 -22.30
CA SER A 119 -42.31 12.14 -23.36
C SER A 119 -41.76 11.72 -24.73
N GLY A 120 -40.47 11.92 -24.98
CA GLY A 120 -39.81 11.53 -26.24
C GLY A 120 -39.46 10.05 -26.35
N LEU A 121 -39.68 9.25 -25.30
CA LEU A 121 -39.29 7.84 -25.30
C LEU A 121 -40.19 7.00 -26.21
N PRO A 122 -39.63 6.22 -27.16
CA PRO A 122 -40.39 5.23 -27.91
C PRO A 122 -40.68 4.04 -26.99
N LEU A 123 -41.76 4.13 -26.21
CA LEU A 123 -42.23 3.06 -25.34
C LEU A 123 -42.51 1.82 -26.20
N GLY A 124 -41.63 0.82 -26.08
CA GLY A 124 -41.68 -0.40 -26.88
C GLY A 124 -40.72 -1.46 -26.34
N LEU A 125 -40.84 -2.67 -26.86
CA LEU A 125 -40.09 -3.83 -26.38
C LEU A 125 -38.56 -3.63 -26.49
N SER A 126 -38.10 -2.92 -27.52
CA SER A 126 -36.68 -2.60 -27.70
C SER A 126 -36.14 -1.64 -26.63
N LEU A 127 -36.96 -0.70 -26.15
CA LEU A 127 -36.56 0.21 -25.07
C LEU A 127 -36.39 -0.55 -23.76
N LEU A 128 -37.39 -1.36 -23.40
CA LEU A 128 -37.36 -2.18 -22.18
C LEU A 128 -36.23 -3.20 -22.23
N GLY A 129 -36.13 -3.96 -23.32
CA GLY A 129 -35.08 -4.96 -23.52
C GLY A 129 -33.67 -4.36 -23.45
N PHE A 130 -33.46 -3.17 -24.02
CA PHE A 130 -32.19 -2.45 -23.93
C PHE A 130 -31.87 -2.04 -22.49
N HIS A 131 -32.79 -1.37 -21.78
CA HIS A 131 -32.54 -0.89 -20.42
C HIS A 131 -32.40 -2.03 -19.40
N ILE A 132 -33.16 -3.11 -19.54
CA ILE A 132 -33.00 -4.31 -18.71
C ILE A 132 -31.64 -4.94 -18.94
N SER A 133 -31.24 -5.11 -20.21
CA SER A 133 -29.94 -5.72 -20.54
C SER A 133 -28.78 -4.83 -20.10
N HIS A 134 -28.92 -3.51 -20.22
CA HIS A 134 -27.92 -2.54 -19.75
C HIS A 134 -27.83 -2.50 -18.23
N GLY A 135 -28.98 -2.53 -17.54
CA GLY A 135 -29.05 -2.70 -16.09
C GLY A 135 -28.42 -4.01 -15.62
N ALA A 136 -28.59 -5.10 -16.37
CA ALA A 136 -27.95 -6.37 -16.10
C ALA A 136 -26.41 -6.29 -16.23
N VAL A 137 -25.86 -5.48 -17.14
CA VAL A 137 -24.41 -5.22 -17.20
C VAL A 137 -23.94 -4.51 -15.93
N PHE A 138 -24.64 -3.47 -15.48
CA PHE A 138 -24.28 -2.78 -14.22
C PHE A 138 -24.38 -3.71 -13.00
N ALA A 139 -25.43 -4.54 -12.92
CA ALA A 139 -25.56 -5.54 -11.87
C ALA A 139 -24.42 -6.57 -11.94
N LEU A 140 -24.04 -7.02 -13.14
CA LEU A 140 -22.91 -7.92 -13.33
C LEU A 140 -21.60 -7.30 -12.86
N MET A 141 -21.37 -6.00 -13.10
CA MET A 141 -20.19 -5.29 -12.61
C MET A 141 -20.16 -5.20 -11.08
N PHE A 142 -21.32 -5.01 -10.44
CA PHE A 142 -21.42 -5.08 -8.98
C PHE A 142 -21.08 -6.48 -8.44
N PHE A 143 -21.60 -7.54 -9.08
CA PHE A 143 -21.29 -8.92 -8.71
C PHE A 143 -19.82 -9.28 -8.97
N TYR A 144 -19.22 -8.78 -10.04
CA TYR A 144 -17.77 -8.85 -10.29
C TYR A 144 -16.97 -8.23 -9.16
N TRP A 145 -17.30 -7.01 -8.77
CA TRP A 145 -16.62 -6.34 -7.67
C TRP A 145 -16.72 -7.09 -6.35
N ARG A 146 -17.84 -7.81 -6.12
CA ARG A 146 -18.12 -8.43 -4.82
C ARG A 146 -17.74 -9.91 -4.70
N TYR A 147 -17.93 -10.71 -5.76
CA TYR A 147 -17.88 -12.18 -5.68
C TYR A 147 -17.35 -12.92 -6.92
N LEU A 148 -17.45 -12.38 -8.14
CA LEU A 148 -17.14 -13.15 -9.37
C LEU A 148 -15.67 -13.03 -9.80
N ASP A 149 -15.15 -14.12 -10.35
CA ASP A 149 -13.86 -14.13 -11.03
C ASP A 149 -13.94 -13.50 -12.42
N MET A 150 -12.78 -13.11 -12.96
CA MET A 150 -12.66 -12.49 -14.29
C MET A 150 -13.26 -13.37 -15.41
N PHE A 151 -12.94 -14.66 -15.44
CA PHE A 151 -13.44 -15.57 -16.48
C PHE A 151 -14.96 -15.77 -16.42
N GLN A 152 -15.52 -15.86 -15.21
CA GLN A 152 -16.96 -15.96 -15.01
C GLN A 152 -17.67 -14.68 -15.48
N THR A 153 -17.11 -13.52 -15.12
CA THR A 153 -17.62 -12.21 -15.50
C THR A 153 -17.63 -12.05 -17.02
N ILE A 154 -16.55 -12.40 -17.71
CA ILE A 154 -16.47 -12.34 -19.17
C ILE A 154 -17.51 -13.27 -19.81
N ARG A 155 -17.71 -14.48 -19.28
CA ARG A 155 -18.72 -15.42 -19.78
C ARG A 155 -20.14 -14.87 -19.65
N TYR A 156 -20.50 -14.33 -18.48
CA TYR A 156 -21.82 -13.73 -18.27
C TYR A 156 -22.00 -12.44 -19.06
N LEU A 157 -20.95 -11.63 -19.18
CA LEU A 157 -20.95 -10.42 -19.99
C LEU A 157 -21.20 -10.76 -21.46
N ALA A 158 -20.56 -11.82 -21.98
CA ALA A 158 -20.80 -12.29 -23.34
C ALA A 158 -22.28 -12.68 -23.56
N LEU A 159 -22.90 -13.37 -22.59
CA LEU A 159 -24.31 -13.72 -22.66
C LEU A 159 -25.24 -12.50 -22.60
N VAL A 160 -25.00 -11.56 -21.68
CA VAL A 160 -25.81 -10.33 -21.52
C VAL A 160 -25.60 -9.35 -22.68
N SER A 161 -24.43 -9.38 -23.33
CA SER A 161 -24.12 -8.51 -24.47
C SER A 161 -24.97 -8.83 -25.70
N ILE A 162 -25.42 -10.07 -25.88
CA ILE A 162 -26.27 -10.47 -27.01
C ILE A 162 -27.60 -9.69 -27.03
N PRO A 163 -28.47 -9.78 -25.99
CA PRO A 163 -29.71 -9.00 -25.98
C PRO A 163 -29.44 -7.49 -25.91
N LEU A 164 -28.39 -7.04 -25.21
CA LEU A 164 -28.00 -5.63 -25.18
C LEU A 164 -27.73 -5.09 -26.59
N PHE A 165 -26.97 -5.83 -27.41
CA PHE A 165 -26.65 -5.46 -28.78
C PHE A 165 -27.90 -5.46 -29.68
N LEU A 166 -28.71 -6.52 -29.63
CA LEU A 166 -29.89 -6.65 -30.50
C LEU A 166 -30.95 -5.58 -30.18
N PHE A 167 -31.31 -5.42 -28.90
CA PHE A 167 -32.29 -4.41 -28.50
C PHE A 167 -31.74 -2.99 -28.64
N GLY A 168 -30.44 -2.79 -28.37
CA GLY A 168 -29.78 -1.50 -28.57
C GLY A 168 -29.78 -1.07 -30.03
N HIS A 169 -29.41 -1.96 -30.95
CA HIS A 169 -29.45 -1.68 -32.38
C HIS A 169 -30.87 -1.30 -32.84
N ARG A 170 -31.88 -2.08 -32.46
CA ARG A 170 -33.28 -1.80 -32.81
C ARG A 170 -33.78 -0.48 -32.22
N LEU A 171 -33.45 -0.20 -30.96
CA LEU A 171 -33.83 1.04 -30.29
C LEU A 171 -33.21 2.25 -31.01
N LEU A 172 -31.89 2.24 -31.21
CA LEU A 172 -31.17 3.34 -31.87
C LEU A 172 -31.61 3.53 -33.32
N ALA A 173 -31.85 2.46 -34.07
CA ALA A 173 -32.41 2.53 -35.43
C ALA A 173 -33.79 3.20 -35.45
N THR A 174 -34.65 2.87 -34.47
CA THR A 174 -35.98 3.49 -34.34
C THR A 174 -35.88 4.98 -34.01
N LEU A 175 -34.97 5.37 -33.11
CA LEU A 175 -34.73 6.78 -32.80
C LEU A 175 -34.19 7.54 -34.02
N ALA A 176 -33.27 6.95 -34.77
CA ALA A 176 -32.70 7.55 -35.97
C ALA A 176 -33.77 7.77 -37.06
N ALA A 177 -34.64 6.78 -37.30
CA ALA A 177 -35.75 6.89 -38.25
C ALA A 177 -36.79 7.94 -37.84
N ARG A 178 -37.09 8.06 -36.53
CA ARG A 178 -37.97 9.13 -36.02
C ARG A 178 -37.34 10.52 -36.20
N ARG A 179 -36.03 10.64 -36.03
CA ARG A 179 -35.32 11.92 -36.20
C ARG A 179 -35.31 12.36 -37.67
N SER A 180 -35.06 11.45 -38.61
CA SER A 180 -35.06 11.77 -40.03
C SER A 180 -36.45 12.17 -40.55
N SER A 181 -37.50 11.50 -40.09
CA SER A 181 -38.88 11.88 -40.45
C SER A 181 -39.26 13.24 -39.87
N LEU A 182 -38.88 13.54 -38.62
CA LEU A 182 -39.15 14.84 -38.00
C LEU A 182 -38.45 15.98 -38.75
N LEU A 183 -37.18 15.80 -39.13
CA LEU A 183 -36.42 16.78 -39.93
C LEU A 183 -37.09 17.04 -41.29
N TRP A 184 -37.58 15.98 -41.95
CA TRP A 184 -38.32 16.10 -43.22
C TRP A 184 -39.65 16.83 -43.05
N VAL A 185 -40.41 16.56 -41.98
CA VAL A 185 -41.66 17.25 -41.66
C VAL A 185 -41.41 18.74 -41.42
N HIS A 186 -40.38 19.10 -40.64
CA HIS A 186 -40.02 20.50 -40.41
C HIS A 186 -39.53 21.19 -41.68
N ALA A 187 -38.76 20.51 -42.54
CA ALA A 187 -38.32 21.05 -43.82
C ALA A 187 -39.51 21.31 -44.77
N CYS A 188 -40.41 20.33 -44.94
CA CYS A 188 -41.63 20.50 -45.74
C CYS A 188 -42.56 21.59 -45.19
N ALA A 189 -42.76 21.66 -43.88
CA ALA A 189 -43.58 22.71 -43.26
C ALA A 189 -42.99 24.10 -43.51
N SER A 190 -41.66 24.24 -43.40
CA SER A 190 -40.97 25.51 -43.66
C SER A 190 -41.10 25.93 -45.13
N ILE A 191 -40.97 24.98 -46.07
CA ILE A 191 -41.15 25.24 -47.51
C ILE A 191 -42.59 25.66 -47.81
N LEU A 192 -43.59 24.98 -47.24
CA LEU A 192 -45.00 25.34 -47.40
C LEU A 192 -45.32 26.73 -46.85
N PHE A 193 -44.74 27.11 -45.71
CA PHE A 193 -44.88 28.45 -45.15
C PHE A 193 -44.28 29.54 -46.06
N VAL A 194 -43.09 29.29 -46.63
CA VAL A 194 -42.45 30.22 -47.57
C VAL A 194 -43.28 30.36 -48.85
N LEU A 195 -43.77 29.24 -49.41
CA LEU A 195 -44.61 29.26 -50.61
C LEU A 195 -45.95 29.96 -50.35
N ALA A 196 -46.60 29.72 -49.22
CA ALA A 196 -47.81 30.43 -48.81
C ALA A 196 -47.56 31.94 -48.69
N GLY A 197 -46.44 32.35 -48.10
CA GLY A 197 -46.04 33.75 -48.01
C GLY A 197 -45.83 34.42 -49.38
N ILE A 198 -45.18 33.74 -50.32
CA ILE A 198 -44.98 34.23 -51.70
C ILE A 198 -46.32 34.38 -52.43
N ILE A 199 -47.22 33.39 -52.30
CA ILE A 199 -48.54 33.43 -52.93
C ILE A 199 -49.37 34.60 -52.38
N ILE A 200 -49.37 34.80 -51.06
CA ILE A 200 -50.07 35.93 -50.42
C ILE A 200 -49.51 37.27 -50.91
N ALA A 201 -48.18 37.42 -50.98
CA ALA A 201 -47.54 38.63 -51.47
C ALA A 201 -47.87 38.91 -52.95
N TYR A 202 -47.91 37.86 -53.79
CA TYR A 202 -48.30 37.97 -55.20
C TYR A 202 -49.76 38.39 -55.36
N LEU A 203 -50.68 37.78 -54.60
CA LEU A 203 -52.11 38.14 -54.59
C LEU A 203 -52.31 39.58 -54.13
N TYR A 204 -51.61 40.01 -53.09
CA TYR A 204 -51.69 41.38 -52.57
C TYR A 204 -51.17 42.41 -53.58
N THR A 205 -50.06 42.12 -54.25
CA THR A 205 -49.47 43.01 -55.28
C THR A 205 -50.40 43.15 -56.49
N ASN A 206 -51.06 42.08 -56.93
CA ASN A 206 -52.02 42.13 -58.03
C ASN A 206 -53.36 42.77 -57.65
N ALA A 207 -53.78 42.71 -56.38
CA ALA A 207 -55.01 43.36 -55.92
C ALA A 207 -54.87 44.90 -55.80
N ILE A 208 -53.64 45.41 -55.70
CA ILE A 208 -53.34 46.85 -55.62
C ILE A 208 -53.19 47.48 -57.02
N ARG A 209 -53.08 46.67 -58.07
CA ARG A 209 -52.90 47.10 -59.46
C ARG A 209 -54.23 47.18 -60.20
#